data_AF-A0A536NHG0-F1
#
_entry.id   AF-A0A536NHG0-F1
#
_cell.length_a   1.000
_cell.length_b   1.000
_cell.length_c   1.000
_cell.angle_alpha   90.00
_cell.angle_beta   90.00
_cell.angle_gamma   90.00
#
_symmetry.space_group_name_H-M   'P 1'
#
loop_
_entity.id
_entity.type
_entity.pdbx_description
1 polymer ?
#
loop_
_entity_poly.entity_id
_entity_poly.type
_entity_poly.pdbx_seq_one_letter_code
_entity_poly.pdbx_strand_id
1 'polypeptide(L)'
;MRRAHELAYVAIKKRRPDSMVGLSHHKFLFLPASDKRRDVWATRAAQATVDRWPVGPGRMQRVVEATSDYVGVAHYWAQNVAFDPRRPRDQFLHRTNVPGAQLTDMGWTSDPVYMRRVLNEVKSLGKPVFVTENGIGTGDDERRKRYVADVLASVLGAIGDGVDVRGYFHWTNMDNFEWARGYGVKFGLIECDRATLERTVKPSGVLYGRIAAANALPEQPSATPAN
;
A
#
# COMPACT_ATOMS: atom_id res chain seq x y z
N MET A 1 -0.67 -16.09 -13.54
CA MET A 1 -1.48 -14.99 -12.98
C MET A 1 -1.94 -14.01 -14.05
N ARG A 2 -1.05 -13.26 -14.73
CA ARG A 2 -1.44 -12.31 -15.80
C ARG A 2 -2.46 -12.86 -16.80
N ARG A 3 -2.17 -14.01 -17.43
CA ARG A 3 -3.07 -14.64 -18.41
C ARG A 3 -4.45 -14.98 -17.83
N ALA A 4 -4.52 -15.39 -16.56
CA ALA A 4 -5.78 -15.67 -15.90
C ALA A 4 -6.61 -14.38 -15.71
N HIS A 5 -5.96 -13.29 -15.30
CA HIS A 5 -6.58 -11.96 -15.21
C HIS A 5 -7.12 -11.50 -16.57
N GLU A 6 -6.32 -11.57 -17.63
CA GLU A 6 -6.73 -11.12 -18.97
C GLU A 6 -7.88 -11.98 -19.55
N LEU A 7 -7.89 -13.29 -19.29
CA LEU A 7 -9.01 -14.16 -19.65
C LEU A 7 -10.28 -13.79 -18.86
N ALA A 8 -10.15 -13.49 -17.56
CA ALA A 8 -11.28 -13.05 -16.74
C ALA A 8 -11.81 -11.69 -17.20
N TYR A 9 -10.93 -10.73 -17.52
CA TYR A 9 -11.28 -9.43 -18.10
C TYR A 9 -12.16 -9.62 -19.34
N VAL A 10 -11.68 -10.38 -20.33
CA VAL A 10 -12.45 -10.63 -21.58
C VAL A 10 -13.80 -11.30 -21.28
N ALA A 11 -13.82 -12.30 -20.40
CA ALA A 11 -15.04 -13.01 -20.04
C ALA A 11 -16.08 -12.12 -19.32
N ILE A 12 -15.63 -11.18 -18.49
CA ILE A 12 -16.49 -10.20 -17.81
C ILE A 12 -17.00 -9.19 -18.82
N LYS A 13 -16.13 -8.56 -19.62
CA LYS A 13 -16.54 -7.53 -20.60
C LYS A 13 -17.52 -8.07 -21.64
N LYS A 14 -17.42 -9.35 -22.01
CA LYS A 14 -18.39 -10.01 -22.91
C LYS A 14 -19.82 -10.06 -22.33
N ARG A 15 -19.97 -10.17 -21.00
CA ARG A 15 -21.28 -10.27 -20.32
C ARG A 15 -21.76 -8.95 -19.73
N ARG A 16 -20.81 -8.09 -19.33
CA ARG A 16 -21.03 -6.84 -18.60
C ARG A 16 -20.04 -5.79 -19.12
N PRO A 17 -20.28 -5.23 -20.32
CA PRO A 17 -19.33 -4.31 -20.96
C PRO A 17 -19.09 -3.03 -20.14
N ASP A 18 -20.07 -2.59 -19.36
CA ASP A 18 -19.97 -1.36 -18.56
C ASP A 18 -19.27 -1.56 -17.21
N SER A 19 -19.06 -2.81 -16.77
CA SER A 19 -18.36 -3.08 -15.52
C SER A 19 -16.88 -2.76 -15.65
N MET A 20 -16.35 -2.00 -14.69
CA MET A 20 -14.92 -1.76 -14.55
C MET A 20 -14.23 -3.02 -14.03
N VAL A 21 -13.16 -3.45 -14.72
CA VAL A 21 -12.35 -4.59 -14.31
C VAL A 21 -10.90 -4.16 -14.19
N GLY A 22 -10.27 -4.49 -13.06
CA GLY A 22 -8.88 -4.16 -12.79
C GLY A 22 -8.22 -5.20 -11.90
N LEU A 23 -6.97 -4.94 -11.54
CA LEU A 23 -6.15 -5.81 -10.71
C LEU A 23 -5.64 -5.02 -9.50
N SER A 24 -5.65 -5.63 -8.32
CA SER A 24 -4.98 -5.12 -7.12
C SER A 24 -3.51 -5.56 -7.14
N HIS A 25 -2.58 -4.62 -7.30
CA HIS A 25 -1.13 -4.88 -7.24
C HIS A 25 -0.59 -4.51 -5.86
N HIS A 26 0.00 -5.47 -5.15
CA HIS A 26 0.78 -5.17 -3.96
C HIS A 26 2.07 -4.48 -4.38
N LYS A 27 2.12 -3.14 -4.22
CA LYS A 27 3.25 -2.32 -4.59
C LYS A 27 4.25 -2.25 -3.44
N PHE A 28 5.38 -2.92 -3.59
CA PHE A 28 6.53 -2.71 -2.72
C PHE A 28 7.18 -1.35 -3.04
N LEU A 29 7.67 -0.67 -1.99
CA LEU A 29 8.50 0.52 -2.13
C LEU A 29 9.92 0.22 -1.63
N PHE A 30 10.89 0.29 -2.53
CA PHE A 30 12.30 0.22 -2.19
C PHE A 30 12.95 1.61 -2.23
N LEU A 31 13.70 1.90 -1.17
CA LEU A 31 14.48 3.13 -1.01
C LEU A 31 15.97 2.78 -1.10
N PRO A 32 16.82 3.65 -1.67
CA PRO A 32 18.26 3.44 -1.60
C PRO A 32 18.75 3.64 -0.17
N ALA A 33 19.57 2.72 0.34
CA ALA A 33 20.15 2.82 1.68
C ALA A 33 21.17 3.97 1.79
N SER A 34 21.72 4.43 0.67
CA SER A 34 22.61 5.59 0.58
C SER A 34 22.61 6.17 -0.85
N ASP A 35 23.17 7.36 -1.03
CA ASP A 35 23.31 8.00 -2.35
C ASP A 35 24.40 7.37 -3.23
N LYS A 36 25.06 6.30 -2.77
CA LYS A 36 26.05 5.57 -3.57
C LYS A 36 25.38 5.02 -4.82
N ARG A 37 26.00 5.26 -5.99
CA ARG A 37 25.49 4.82 -7.30
C ARG A 37 25.09 3.34 -7.35
N ARG A 38 25.85 2.46 -6.68
CA ARG A 38 25.57 1.02 -6.61
C ARG A 38 24.28 0.71 -5.85
N ASP A 39 23.99 1.44 -4.78
CA ASP A 39 22.80 1.23 -3.95
C ASP A 39 21.57 1.75 -4.72
N VAL A 40 21.66 2.95 -5.29
CA VAL A 40 20.61 3.51 -6.16
C VAL A 40 20.29 2.58 -7.34
N TRP A 41 21.32 2.04 -8.00
CA TRP A 41 21.13 1.10 -9.10
C TRP A 41 20.49 -0.21 -8.62
N ALA A 42 20.98 -0.78 -7.52
CA ALA A 42 20.44 -2.00 -6.93
C ALA A 42 18.96 -1.84 -6.52
N THR A 43 18.60 -0.71 -5.89
CA THR A 43 17.21 -0.38 -5.56
C THR A 43 16.34 -0.31 -6.80
N ARG A 44 16.78 0.39 -7.85
CA ARG A 44 16.03 0.50 -9.11
C ARG A 44 15.86 -0.86 -9.78
N ALA A 45 16.90 -1.68 -9.82
CA ALA A 45 16.85 -3.03 -10.37
C ALA A 45 15.89 -3.94 -9.57
N ALA A 46 15.96 -3.88 -8.24
CA ALA A 46 15.06 -4.62 -7.35
C ALA A 46 13.60 -4.22 -7.57
N GLN A 47 13.31 -2.91 -7.57
CA GLN A 47 11.97 -2.37 -7.82
C GLN A 47 11.43 -2.84 -9.18
N ALA A 48 12.25 -2.71 -10.23
CA ALA A 48 11.90 -3.08 -11.59
C ALA A 48 11.67 -4.60 -11.77
N THR A 49 12.20 -5.42 -10.87
CA THR A 49 12.02 -6.87 -10.87
C THR A 49 10.73 -7.27 -10.17
N VAL A 50 10.45 -6.73 -8.98
CA VAL A 50 9.26 -7.09 -8.19
C VAL A 50 7.95 -6.58 -8.79
N ASP A 51 8.00 -5.49 -9.56
CA ASP A 51 6.83 -4.91 -10.22
C ASP A 51 6.45 -5.58 -11.54
N ARG A 52 7.12 -6.68 -11.91
CA ARG A 52 6.92 -7.35 -13.20
C ARG A 52 6.60 -8.83 -13.04
N TRP A 53 5.74 -9.31 -13.93
CA TRP A 53 5.48 -10.74 -14.10
C TRP A 53 6.22 -11.30 -15.32
N PRO A 54 6.68 -12.58 -15.24
CA PRO A 54 7.13 -13.30 -16.42
C PRO A 54 5.94 -13.60 -17.33
N VAL A 55 6.08 -13.24 -18.61
CA VAL A 55 5.05 -13.43 -19.66
C VAL A 55 5.54 -14.30 -20.82
N GLY A 56 6.75 -14.85 -20.69
CA GLY A 56 7.36 -15.77 -21.65
C GLY A 56 8.87 -15.85 -21.46
N PRO A 57 9.58 -16.68 -22.25
CA PRO A 57 11.04 -16.79 -22.17
C PRO A 57 11.70 -15.42 -22.35
N GLY A 58 12.45 -14.97 -21.34
CA GLY A 58 13.15 -13.69 -21.34
C GLY A 58 12.27 -12.43 -21.32
N ARG A 59 10.93 -12.56 -21.21
CA ARG A 59 10.01 -11.42 -21.26
C ARG A 59 9.32 -11.18 -19.92
N MET A 60 9.45 -9.95 -19.44
CA MET A 60 8.83 -9.44 -18.23
C MET A 60 7.99 -8.21 -18.56
N GLN A 61 6.79 -8.09 -17.99
CA GLN A 61 5.93 -6.92 -18.17
C GLN A 61 5.44 -6.41 -16.83
N ARG A 62 5.18 -5.10 -16.71
CA ARG A 62 4.69 -4.55 -15.44
C ARG A 62 3.33 -5.12 -15.11
N VAL A 63 3.11 -5.42 -13.83
CA VAL A 63 1.83 -5.98 -13.35
C VAL A 63 0.68 -5.02 -13.65
N VAL A 64 0.90 -3.72 -13.41
CA VAL A 64 -0.06 -2.64 -13.65
C VAL A 64 -0.39 -2.38 -15.12
N GLU A 65 0.36 -2.97 -16.05
CA GLU A 65 0.11 -2.90 -17.51
C GLU A 65 -0.73 -4.09 -18.03
N ALA A 66 -1.22 -4.96 -17.15
CA ALA A 66 -2.23 -5.94 -17.55
C ALA A 66 -3.49 -5.23 -18.05
N THR A 67 -4.23 -5.87 -18.98
CA THR A 67 -5.48 -5.32 -19.53
C THR A 67 -6.47 -5.07 -18.40
N SER A 68 -6.81 -3.80 -18.19
CA SER A 68 -7.62 -3.33 -17.07
C SER A 68 -8.19 -1.94 -17.38
N ASP A 69 -9.39 -1.67 -16.86
CA ASP A 69 -10.06 -0.36 -16.89
C ASP A 69 -9.54 0.58 -15.80
N TYR A 70 -8.99 0.03 -14.70
CA TYR A 70 -8.38 0.76 -13.59
C TYR A 70 -7.17 0.03 -13.01
N VAL A 71 -6.39 0.71 -12.17
CA VAL A 71 -5.27 0.13 -11.41
C VAL A 71 -5.64 0.09 -9.92
N GLY A 72 -5.63 -1.09 -9.32
CA GLY A 72 -5.71 -1.25 -7.87
C GLY A 72 -4.30 -1.25 -7.26
N VAL A 73 -4.12 -0.52 -6.16
CA VAL A 73 -2.86 -0.42 -5.43
C VAL A 73 -3.07 -0.86 -3.98
N ALA A 74 -2.33 -1.89 -3.58
CA ALA A 74 -2.17 -2.28 -2.19
C ALA A 74 -0.76 -1.88 -1.72
N HIS A 75 -0.63 -1.05 -0.68
CA HIS A 75 0.67 -0.58 -0.21
C HIS A 75 0.68 -0.30 1.30
N TYR A 76 1.78 -0.64 1.97
CA TYR A 76 1.88 -0.61 3.44
C TYR A 76 3.22 -0.11 3.99
N TRP A 77 4.33 -0.47 3.36
CA TRP A 77 5.66 -0.29 3.94
C TRP A 77 6.74 -0.05 2.89
N ALA A 78 7.89 0.43 3.35
CA ALA A 78 9.09 0.58 2.55
C ALA A 78 10.29 -0.11 3.20
N GLN A 79 11.28 -0.47 2.37
CA GLN A 79 12.56 -1.01 2.81
C GLN A 79 13.71 -0.29 2.12
N ASN A 80 14.79 -0.05 2.88
CA ASN A 80 16.07 0.36 2.33
C ASN A 80 16.73 -0.83 1.64
N VAL A 81 17.41 -0.55 0.52
CA VAL A 81 18.15 -1.53 -0.27
C VAL A 81 19.57 -1.02 -0.48
N ALA A 82 20.55 -1.84 -0.14
CA ALA A 82 21.96 -1.64 -0.45
C ALA A 82 22.47 -2.80 -1.31
N PHE A 83 23.46 -2.54 -2.16
CA PHE A 83 24.21 -3.61 -2.81
C PHE A 83 25.21 -4.22 -1.83
N ASP A 84 25.18 -5.55 -1.69
CA ASP A 84 26.09 -6.30 -0.84
C ASP A 84 26.62 -7.56 -1.55
N PRO A 85 27.90 -7.58 -1.98
CA PRO A 85 28.48 -8.73 -2.68
C PRO A 85 28.57 -9.99 -1.79
N ARG A 86 28.46 -9.84 -0.46
CA ARG A 86 28.51 -10.95 0.50
C ARG A 86 27.18 -11.70 0.60
N ARG A 87 26.14 -11.27 -0.10
CA ARG A 87 24.78 -11.85 -0.07
C ARG A 87 24.33 -12.42 -1.41
N PRO A 88 25.06 -13.37 -2.02
CA PRO A 88 24.67 -13.94 -3.33
C PRO A 88 23.30 -14.64 -3.29
N ARG A 89 22.93 -15.23 -2.15
CA ARG A 89 21.61 -15.88 -1.97
C ARG A 89 20.45 -14.87 -1.90
N ASP A 90 20.73 -13.63 -1.52
CA ASP A 90 19.76 -12.54 -1.47
C ASP A 90 19.83 -11.64 -2.72
N GLN A 91 20.33 -12.18 -3.85
CA GLN A 91 20.49 -11.43 -5.10
C GLN A 91 21.43 -10.22 -4.96
N PHE A 92 22.41 -10.32 -4.06
CA PHE A 92 23.33 -9.24 -3.69
C PHE A 92 22.63 -8.00 -3.12
N LEU A 93 21.43 -8.17 -2.55
CA LEU A 93 20.66 -7.09 -1.93
C LEU A 93 20.67 -7.26 -0.41
N HIS A 94 21.06 -6.21 0.30
CA HIS A 94 20.81 -6.09 1.72
C HIS A 94 19.58 -5.20 1.93
N ARG A 95 18.48 -5.79 2.42
CA ARG A 95 17.23 -5.09 2.70
C ARG A 95 17.08 -4.83 4.18
N THR A 96 16.78 -3.60 4.56
CA THR A 96 16.60 -3.18 5.96
C THR A 96 15.40 -2.27 6.12
N ASN A 97 14.89 -2.16 7.35
CA ASN A 97 13.97 -1.09 7.71
C ASN A 97 14.68 0.27 7.62
N VAL A 98 13.90 1.35 7.46
CA VAL A 98 14.46 2.70 7.45
C VAL A 98 15.00 3.01 8.87
N PRO A 99 16.29 3.40 9.00
CA PRO A 99 16.88 3.69 10.30
C PRO A 99 16.10 4.75 11.08
N GLY A 100 15.88 4.51 12.37
CA GLY A 100 15.16 5.43 13.26
C GLY A 100 13.63 5.42 13.09
N ALA A 101 13.08 4.72 12.10
CA ALA A 101 11.63 4.68 11.92
C ALA A 101 10.95 3.78 12.96
N GLN A 102 9.78 4.20 13.44
CA GLN A 102 8.94 3.38 14.32
C GLN A 102 8.36 2.20 13.53
N LEU A 103 8.63 0.99 14.00
CA LEU A 103 8.14 -0.23 13.35
C LEU A 103 6.68 -0.50 13.70
N THR A 104 5.97 -1.11 12.76
CA THR A 104 4.65 -1.71 12.99
C THR A 104 4.78 -3.02 13.79
N ASP A 105 3.67 -3.58 14.25
CA ASP A 105 3.66 -4.89 14.91
C ASP A 105 4.03 -6.03 13.93
N MET A 106 4.01 -5.74 12.62
CA MET A 106 4.56 -6.64 11.59
C MET A 106 6.11 -6.60 11.52
N GLY A 107 6.75 -5.64 12.20
CA GLY A 107 8.19 -5.43 12.18
C GLY A 107 8.70 -4.62 10.98
N TRP A 108 7.83 -3.93 10.25
CA TRP A 108 8.18 -3.15 9.06
C TRP A 108 8.06 -1.64 9.29
N THR A 109 8.87 -0.86 8.58
CA THR A 109 8.71 0.59 8.49
C THR A 109 7.46 0.95 7.69
N SER A 110 6.54 1.69 8.29
CA SER A 110 5.37 2.25 7.60
C SER A 110 5.32 3.76 7.83
N ASP A 111 5.20 4.50 6.74
CA ASP A 111 5.06 5.96 6.73
C ASP A 111 3.96 6.34 5.72
N PRO A 112 2.95 7.12 6.15
CA PRO A 112 1.90 7.64 5.28
C PRO A 112 2.40 8.28 3.97
N VAL A 113 3.55 8.97 4.00
CA VAL A 113 4.07 9.72 2.84
C VAL A 113 4.43 8.79 1.66
N TYR A 114 4.71 7.51 1.95
CA TYR A 114 5.06 6.52 0.93
C TYR A 114 3.91 6.27 -0.05
N MET A 115 2.66 6.40 0.42
CA MET A 115 1.49 6.23 -0.44
C MET A 115 1.47 7.24 -1.59
N ARG A 116 1.76 8.53 -1.30
CA ARG A 116 1.82 9.57 -2.35
C ARG A 116 2.87 9.24 -3.41
N ARG A 117 4.04 8.76 -2.98
CA ARG A 117 5.11 8.35 -3.90
C ARG A 117 4.68 7.19 -4.78
N VAL A 118 4.09 6.15 -4.20
CA VAL A 118 3.59 4.98 -4.92
C VAL A 118 2.50 5.35 -5.94
N LEU A 119 1.56 6.21 -5.57
CA LEU A 119 0.50 6.67 -6.47
C LEU A 119 1.06 7.47 -7.65
N ASN A 120 2.07 8.32 -7.40
CA ASN A 120 2.73 9.07 -8.47
C ASN A 120 3.45 8.16 -9.50
N GLU A 121 3.93 6.98 -9.10
CA GLU A 121 4.57 6.04 -10.03
C GLU A 121 3.59 5.48 -11.09
N VAL A 122 2.31 5.34 -10.73
CA VAL A 122 1.27 4.83 -11.64
C VAL A 122 0.56 5.93 -12.43
N LYS A 123 0.83 7.21 -12.13
CA LYS A 123 0.25 8.38 -12.82
C LYS A 123 0.35 8.28 -14.34
N SER A 124 1.52 7.90 -14.85
CA SER A 124 1.81 7.82 -16.28
C SER A 124 0.94 6.83 -17.05
N LEU A 125 0.22 5.93 -16.37
CA LEU A 125 -0.70 4.99 -17.01
C LEU A 125 -1.98 5.66 -17.49
N GLY A 126 -2.31 6.86 -16.98
CA GLY A 126 -3.52 7.59 -17.39
C GLY A 126 -4.83 6.86 -17.10
N LYS A 127 -4.83 5.96 -16.10
CA LYS A 127 -6.00 5.17 -15.70
C LYS A 127 -6.50 5.61 -14.32
N PRO A 128 -7.80 5.45 -14.02
CA PRO A 128 -8.31 5.54 -12.67
C PRO A 128 -7.54 4.62 -11.71
N VAL A 129 -7.28 5.11 -10.50
CA VAL A 129 -6.56 4.38 -9.45
C VAL A 129 -7.47 4.19 -8.24
N PHE A 130 -7.47 2.99 -7.68
CA PHE A 130 -8.09 2.69 -6.39
C PHE A 130 -7.00 2.21 -5.44
N VAL A 131 -6.87 2.83 -4.27
CA VAL A 131 -6.08 2.26 -3.17
C VAL A 131 -6.91 1.12 -2.58
N THR A 132 -6.71 -0.08 -3.11
CA THR A 132 -7.50 -1.28 -2.78
C THR A 132 -7.20 -1.80 -1.39
N GLU A 133 -5.98 -1.56 -0.90
CA GLU A 133 -5.63 -1.85 0.48
C GLU A 133 -4.53 -0.90 0.99
N ASN A 134 -4.75 -0.36 2.19
CA ASN A 134 -3.71 0.29 2.98
C ASN A 134 -4.12 0.32 4.45
N GLY A 135 -3.16 0.25 5.35
CA GLY A 135 -3.42 0.33 6.78
C GLY A 135 -2.14 0.12 7.57
N ILE A 136 -2.28 -0.01 8.89
CA ILE A 136 -1.16 -0.24 9.80
C ILE A 136 -1.50 -1.35 10.81
N GLY A 137 -0.58 -2.31 10.93
CA GLY A 137 -0.66 -3.36 11.94
C GLY A 137 -0.15 -2.84 13.27
N THR A 138 -1.03 -2.60 14.23
CA THR A 138 -0.66 -2.05 15.55
C THR A 138 -1.69 -2.33 16.64
N GLY A 139 -1.25 -2.65 17.85
CA GLY A 139 -2.11 -2.70 19.04
C GLY A 139 -2.59 -1.31 19.51
N ASP A 140 -1.89 -0.24 19.14
CA ASP A 140 -2.21 1.13 19.53
C ASP A 140 -3.17 1.78 18.52
N ASP A 141 -4.45 1.91 18.90
CA ASP A 141 -5.46 2.48 18.02
C ASP A 141 -5.33 3.99 17.82
N GLU A 142 -4.71 4.73 18.75
CA GLU A 142 -4.44 6.16 18.53
C GLU A 142 -3.33 6.35 17.49
N ARG A 143 -2.35 5.44 17.43
CA ARG A 143 -1.39 5.39 16.31
C ARG A 143 -2.10 5.09 14.99
N ARG A 144 -3.02 4.11 14.96
CA ARG A 144 -3.81 3.80 13.75
C ARG A 144 -4.62 5.01 13.29
N LYS A 145 -5.28 5.69 14.22
CA LYS A 145 -6.11 6.87 13.96
C LYS A 145 -5.30 8.01 13.34
N ARG A 146 -4.10 8.32 13.87
CA ARG A 146 -3.18 9.29 13.25
C ARG A 146 -2.77 8.85 11.85
N TYR A 147 -2.34 7.59 11.69
CA TYR A 147 -1.94 7.03 10.40
C TYR A 147 -3.03 7.18 9.33
N VAL A 148 -4.29 6.89 9.67
CA VAL A 148 -5.44 7.02 8.74
C VAL A 148 -5.59 8.45 8.24
N ALA A 149 -5.52 9.45 9.12
CA ALA A 149 -5.61 10.85 8.70
C ALA A 149 -4.43 11.25 7.79
N ASP A 150 -3.21 10.87 8.18
CA ASP A 150 -1.98 11.24 7.47
C ASP A 150 -1.87 10.57 6.09
N VAL A 151 -2.31 9.31 5.97
CA VAL A 151 -2.23 8.59 4.68
C VAL A 151 -3.28 9.08 3.71
N LEU A 152 -4.47 9.44 4.19
CA LEU A 152 -5.47 10.10 3.36
C LEU A 152 -5.01 11.50 2.93
N ALA A 153 -4.30 12.25 3.78
CA ALA A 153 -3.65 13.49 3.36
C ALA A 153 -2.61 13.25 2.25
N SER A 154 -1.87 12.15 2.32
CA SER A 154 -0.94 11.74 1.25
C SER A 154 -1.66 11.35 -0.05
N VAL A 155 -2.83 10.69 0.05
CA VAL A 155 -3.69 10.40 -1.10
C VAL A 155 -4.22 11.70 -1.74
N LEU A 156 -4.69 12.65 -0.94
CA LEU A 156 -5.10 13.98 -1.42
C LEU A 156 -3.93 14.71 -2.10
N GLY A 157 -2.72 14.59 -1.55
CA GLY A 157 -1.51 15.10 -2.18
C GLY A 157 -1.25 14.49 -3.56
N ALA A 158 -1.45 13.18 -3.73
CA ALA A 158 -1.33 12.52 -5.03
C ALA A 158 -2.41 12.96 -6.02
N ILE A 159 -3.65 13.19 -5.55
CA ILE A 159 -4.71 13.78 -6.37
C ILE A 159 -4.29 15.18 -6.84
N GLY A 160 -3.74 16.01 -5.94
CA GLY A 160 -3.18 17.32 -6.26
C GLY A 160 -2.01 17.26 -7.26
N ASP A 161 -1.22 16.18 -7.24
CA ASP A 161 -0.19 15.92 -8.24
C ASP A 161 -0.77 15.50 -9.61
N GLY A 162 -2.08 15.29 -9.71
CA GLY A 162 -2.78 14.91 -10.95
C GLY A 162 -2.92 13.40 -11.15
N VAL A 163 -2.86 12.60 -10.10
CA VAL A 163 -3.24 11.17 -10.14
C VAL A 163 -4.76 11.05 -10.04
N ASP A 164 -5.40 10.29 -10.94
CA ASP A 164 -6.85 10.06 -10.91
C ASP A 164 -7.25 9.01 -9.86
N VAL A 165 -7.10 9.33 -8.57
CA VAL A 165 -7.50 8.43 -7.48
C VAL A 165 -9.00 8.54 -7.24
N ARG A 166 -9.71 7.42 -7.37
CA ARG A 166 -11.17 7.33 -7.27
C ARG A 166 -11.68 6.70 -5.98
N GLY A 167 -10.81 6.07 -5.20
CA GLY A 167 -11.21 5.46 -3.94
C GLY A 167 -10.04 4.99 -3.10
N TYR A 168 -10.30 4.90 -1.81
CA TYR A 168 -9.39 4.37 -0.79
C TYR A 168 -10.14 3.36 0.08
N PHE A 169 -9.51 2.22 0.32
CA PHE A 169 -10.04 1.13 1.12
C PHE A 169 -9.05 0.79 2.22
N HIS A 170 -9.46 1.05 3.47
CA HIS A 170 -8.66 0.70 4.65
C HIS A 170 -8.62 -0.83 4.83
N TRP A 171 -7.42 -1.38 4.95
CA TRP A 171 -7.18 -2.75 5.40
C TRP A 171 -6.99 -2.74 6.92
N THR A 172 -7.98 -3.17 7.71
CA THR A 172 -9.20 -3.89 7.34
C THR A 172 -10.44 -3.32 8.02
N ASN A 173 -11.62 -3.78 7.59
CA ASN A 173 -12.85 -3.50 8.32
C ASN A 173 -12.78 -4.01 9.77
N MET A 174 -12.37 -5.28 9.98
CA MET A 174 -12.26 -5.89 11.32
C MET A 174 -10.94 -6.64 11.51
N ASP A 175 -10.53 -6.79 12.78
CA ASP A 175 -9.42 -7.65 13.15
C ASP A 175 -9.70 -9.07 12.64
N ASN A 176 -8.76 -9.62 11.87
CA ASN A 176 -8.91 -10.87 11.17
C ASN A 176 -7.67 -11.77 11.37
N PHE A 177 -7.66 -12.90 10.69
CA PHE A 177 -6.52 -13.81 10.69
C PHE A 177 -5.43 -13.28 9.74
N GLU A 178 -4.34 -12.79 10.31
CA GLU A 178 -3.20 -12.22 9.58
C GLU A 178 -2.18 -13.31 9.17
N TRP A 179 -2.67 -14.32 8.42
CA TRP A 179 -1.86 -15.34 7.77
C TRP A 179 -0.84 -16.01 8.71
N ALA A 180 0.45 -15.91 8.40
CA ALA A 180 1.54 -16.49 9.20
C ALA A 180 1.68 -15.85 10.60
N ARG A 181 0.99 -14.74 10.88
CA ARG A 181 0.94 -14.08 12.20
C ARG A 181 -0.27 -14.47 13.04
N GLY A 182 -1.18 -15.28 12.49
CA GLY A 182 -2.41 -15.66 13.19
C GLY A 182 -3.21 -14.41 13.59
N TYR A 183 -3.70 -14.38 14.83
CA TYR A 183 -4.48 -13.24 15.36
C TYR A 183 -3.63 -12.24 16.16
N GLY A 184 -2.30 -12.34 16.11
CA GLY A 184 -1.40 -11.53 16.93
C GLY A 184 -1.26 -10.09 16.47
N VAL A 185 -1.49 -9.81 15.17
CA VAL A 185 -1.40 -8.46 14.62
C VAL A 185 -2.79 -7.96 14.24
N LYS A 186 -3.09 -6.74 14.69
CA LYS A 186 -4.39 -6.09 14.49
C LYS A 186 -4.29 -5.02 13.41
N PHE A 187 -5.04 -5.17 12.32
CA PHE A 187 -5.18 -4.15 11.25
C PHE A 187 -6.55 -3.46 11.26
N GLY A 188 -7.55 -4.08 11.90
CA GLY A 188 -8.94 -3.71 11.75
C GLY A 188 -9.33 -2.40 12.40
N LEU A 189 -10.31 -1.73 11.81
CA LEU A 189 -11.04 -0.62 12.40
C LEU A 189 -12.10 -1.09 13.43
N ILE A 190 -12.41 -2.37 13.42
CA ILE A 190 -13.35 -3.03 14.34
C ILE A 190 -12.60 -4.14 15.05
N GLU A 191 -12.56 -4.08 16.38
CA GLU A 191 -12.07 -5.18 17.20
C GLU A 191 -13.07 -6.33 17.19
N CYS A 192 -12.57 -7.57 17.18
CA CYS A 192 -13.39 -8.77 17.34
C CYS A 192 -12.87 -9.59 18.52
N ASP A 193 -13.68 -9.70 19.58
CA ASP A 193 -13.41 -10.64 20.66
C ASP A 193 -13.46 -12.07 20.08
N ARG A 194 -12.38 -12.83 20.25
CA ARG A 194 -12.27 -14.16 19.63
C ARG A 194 -12.98 -15.26 20.42
N ALA A 195 -13.26 -15.05 21.69
CA ALA A 195 -14.01 -15.98 22.54
C ALA A 195 -15.52 -15.79 22.37
N THR A 196 -16.00 -14.53 22.32
CA THR A 196 -17.43 -14.21 22.27
C THR A 196 -17.94 -13.85 20.88
N LEU A 197 -17.04 -13.50 19.94
CA LEU A 197 -17.35 -12.93 18.64
C LEU A 197 -18.04 -11.56 18.71
N GLU A 198 -17.97 -10.85 19.84
CA GLU A 198 -18.42 -9.47 19.92
C GLU A 198 -17.57 -8.56 19.03
N ARG A 199 -18.19 -7.50 18.47
CA ARG A 199 -17.50 -6.52 17.61
C ARG A 199 -17.61 -5.13 18.21
N THR A 200 -16.47 -4.47 18.36
CA THR A 200 -16.40 -3.10 18.89
C THR A 200 -15.68 -2.20 17.90
N VAL A 201 -16.36 -1.16 17.43
CA VAL A 201 -15.74 -0.17 16.54
C VAL A 201 -14.68 0.60 17.31
N LYS A 202 -13.45 0.62 16.81
CA LYS A 202 -12.34 1.32 17.44
C LYS A 202 -12.42 2.83 17.18
N PRO A 203 -11.78 3.69 18.00
CA PRO A 203 -11.67 5.13 17.74
C PRO A 203 -11.23 5.48 16.31
N SER A 204 -10.29 4.75 15.74
CA SER A 204 -9.85 4.87 14.35
C SER A 204 -10.97 4.58 13.35
N GLY A 205 -11.81 3.57 13.61
CA GLY A 205 -12.98 3.24 12.80
C GLY A 205 -14.06 4.32 12.86
N VAL A 206 -14.30 4.89 14.04
CA VAL A 206 -15.20 6.04 14.20
C VAL A 206 -14.67 7.24 13.42
N LEU A 207 -13.36 7.54 13.51
CA LEU A 207 -12.75 8.62 12.73
C LEU A 207 -12.89 8.39 11.23
N TYR A 208 -12.54 7.19 10.75
CA TYR A 208 -12.63 6.85 9.32
C TYR A 208 -14.05 6.99 8.79
N GLY A 209 -15.05 6.56 9.57
CA GLY A 209 -16.48 6.78 9.24
C GLY A 209 -16.86 8.26 9.15
N ARG A 210 -16.36 9.10 10.07
CA ARG A 210 -16.59 10.56 10.02
C ARG A 210 -15.96 11.20 8.79
N ILE A 211 -14.72 10.83 8.45
CA ILE A 211 -14.03 11.32 7.25
C ILE A 211 -14.82 10.94 6.00
N ALA A 212 -15.24 9.68 5.90
CA ALA A 212 -16.01 9.20 4.76
C ALA A 212 -17.37 9.92 4.62
N ALA A 213 -18.08 10.13 5.73
CA ALA A 213 -19.36 10.84 5.73
C ALA A 213 -19.23 12.33 5.38
N ALA A 214 -18.18 12.99 5.86
CA ALA A 214 -17.90 14.39 5.55
C ALA A 214 -17.25 14.59 4.18
N ASN A 215 -16.69 13.53 3.59
CA ASN A 215 -15.78 13.59 2.44
C ASN A 215 -14.66 14.63 2.63
N ALA A 216 -14.13 14.72 3.87
CA ALA A 216 -13.14 15.71 4.27
C ALA A 216 -12.30 15.18 5.43
N LEU A 217 -11.03 15.61 5.49
CA LEU A 217 -10.19 15.34 6.65
C LEU A 217 -10.54 16.29 7.81
N PRO A 218 -10.41 15.85 9.06
CA PRO A 218 -10.51 16.76 10.19
C PRO A 218 -9.45 17.84 10.09
N GLU A 219 -9.79 19.07 10.48
CA GLU A 219 -8.79 20.13 10.60
C GLU A 219 -7.68 19.68 11.55
N GLN A 220 -6.44 19.75 11.08
CA GLN A 220 -5.28 19.58 11.95
C GLN A 220 -5.32 20.74 12.97
N PRO A 221 -5.25 20.48 14.28
CA PRO A 221 -5.15 21.56 15.24
C PRO A 221 -3.93 22.41 14.87
N SER A 222 -4.13 23.72 14.70
CA SER A 222 -3.06 24.67 14.39
C SER A 222 -1.90 24.41 15.35
N ALA A 223 -0.72 24.09 14.81
CA ALA A 223 0.48 23.95 15.63
C ALA A 223 0.72 25.29 16.33
N THR A 224 0.39 25.36 17.63
CA THR A 224 0.81 26.49 18.46
C THR A 224 2.33 26.52 18.38
N PRO A 225 2.96 27.65 17.98
CA PRO A 225 4.41 27.75 18.02
C PRO A 225 4.85 27.47 19.45
N ALA A 226 5.81 26.56 19.62
CA ALA A 226 6.50 26.42 20.89
C ALA A 226 7.19 27.77 21.17
N ASN A 227 6.72 28.47 22.20
CA ASN A 227 7.40 29.65 22.75
C ASN A 227 8.70 29.25 23.45
#